data_AF-A0A326RSG0-F1
#
_entry.id   AF-A0A326RSG0-F1
#
_cell.length_a   1.000
_cell.length_b   1.000
_cell.length_c   1.000
_cell.angle_alpha   90.00
_cell.angle_beta   90.00
_cell.angle_gamma   90.00
#
_symmetry.space_group_name_H-M   'P 1'
#
loop_
_entity.id
_entity.type
_entity.pdbx_description
1 polymer ?
#
loop_
_entity_poly.entity_id
_entity_poly.type
_entity_poly.pdbx_seq_one_letter_code
_entity_poly.pdbx_strand_id
1 'polypeptide(L)'
;MGGVFFGVQVSLTHISSFLAMKKNAYLLLIIFFLTVSCQGIEEPFGELETFWVYSYPIPCDPTGTTQTTCLGISRSDEFDFNWSVLERIPFEIEGFTFKPFYLQKIQVQRFRNINTKKITTKLVRILEEERDYYDLLEGNWKVKRYLGEDLPNPSFPKGQSINFLPGIRMALSSDGCNSISLQIKKVGPNRVISFGDVRSTLVACPPSLLIKPYPGLQEKFKREGNLLIFHNDLGGEVAVWEKIN
;
A
#
# COMPACT_ATOMS: atom_id res chain seq x y z
N MET A 1 75.97 4.68 89.82
CA MET A 1 75.09 3.60 89.31
C MET A 1 73.65 4.04 89.47
N GLY A 2 72.85 3.89 88.41
CA GLY A 2 71.40 4.08 88.40
C GLY A 2 70.96 5.54 88.23
N GLY A 3 70.17 5.95 87.25
CA GLY A 3 69.55 5.26 86.11
C GLY A 3 68.78 6.33 85.35
N VAL A 4 68.99 6.41 84.04
CA VAL A 4 68.41 7.43 83.15
C VAL A 4 67.09 6.92 82.60
N PHE A 5 66.03 7.73 82.68
CA PHE A 5 64.81 7.57 81.89
C PHE A 5 64.47 8.89 81.20
N PHE A 6 64.56 8.89 79.87
CA PHE A 6 64.06 9.95 78.98
C PHE A 6 62.67 9.56 78.50
N GLY A 7 61.67 10.39 78.78
CA GLY A 7 60.35 10.31 78.17
C GLY A 7 60.25 11.32 77.02
N VAL A 8 59.98 10.84 75.81
CA VAL A 8 59.65 11.66 74.64
C VAL A 8 58.13 11.64 74.46
N GLN A 9 57.52 12.83 74.49
CA GLN A 9 56.11 13.05 74.18
C GLN A 9 55.98 13.37 72.69
N VAL A 10 55.21 12.56 71.95
CA VAL A 10 54.84 12.83 70.55
C VAL A 10 53.37 13.26 70.51
N SER A 11 53.13 14.46 69.99
CA SER A 11 51.81 15.08 69.85
C SER A 11 51.03 14.50 68.66
N LEU A 12 49.79 14.07 68.91
CA LEU A 12 48.83 13.53 67.95
C LEU A 12 47.88 14.64 67.47
N THR A 13 48.24 15.41 66.44
CA THR A 13 47.35 16.45 65.87
C THR A 13 47.29 16.56 64.34
N HIS A 14 47.81 15.60 63.55
CA HIS A 14 47.92 15.76 62.09
C HIS A 14 47.12 14.80 61.18
N ILE A 15 46.23 13.94 61.70
CA ILE A 15 45.62 12.87 60.88
C ILE A 15 44.21 13.20 60.34
N SER A 16 43.53 14.24 60.83
CA SER A 16 42.12 14.50 60.47
C SER A 16 41.89 15.23 59.14
N SER A 17 42.90 15.86 58.55
CA SER A 17 42.74 16.69 57.34
C SER A 17 42.93 15.94 56.01
N PHE A 18 43.53 14.74 56.01
CA PHE A 18 43.79 13.98 54.78
C PHE A 18 42.58 13.15 54.28
N LEU A 19 41.63 12.82 55.16
CA LEU A 19 40.44 12.02 54.82
C LEU A 19 39.32 12.85 54.17
N ALA A 20 39.26 14.15 54.42
CA ALA A 20 38.24 15.04 53.86
C ALA A 20 38.47 15.37 52.36
N MET A 21 39.73 15.47 51.91
CA MET A 21 40.04 15.79 50.51
C MET A 21 39.74 14.64 49.53
N LYS A 22 39.84 13.37 49.97
CA LYS A 22 39.55 12.21 49.10
C LYS A 22 38.05 12.01 48.82
N LYS A 23 37.17 12.36 49.77
CA LYS A 23 35.70 12.30 49.58
C LYS A 23 35.20 13.33 48.58
N ASN A 24 35.77 14.55 48.60
CA ASN A 24 35.36 15.61 47.67
C ASN A 24 35.91 15.39 46.25
N ALA A 25 37.08 14.76 46.10
CA ALA A 25 37.62 14.39 44.79
C ALA A 25 36.79 13.30 44.08
N TYR A 26 36.28 12.31 44.83
CA TYR A 26 35.41 11.26 44.27
C TYR A 26 34.03 11.81 43.84
N LEU A 27 33.49 12.77 44.59
CA LEU A 27 32.23 13.42 44.25
C LEU A 27 32.33 14.24 42.95
N LEU A 28 33.44 14.97 42.76
CA LEU A 28 33.70 15.73 41.54
C LEU A 28 33.91 14.83 40.30
N LEU A 29 34.52 13.65 40.47
CA LEU A 29 34.71 12.69 39.38
C LEU A 29 33.38 12.07 38.89
N ILE A 30 32.44 11.80 39.79
CA ILE A 30 31.11 11.26 39.45
C ILE A 30 30.27 12.30 38.69
N ILE A 31 30.37 13.58 39.06
CA ILE A 31 29.65 14.66 38.37
C ILE A 31 30.18 14.85 36.94
N PHE A 32 31.49 14.67 36.71
CA PHE A 32 32.08 14.80 35.37
C PHE A 32 31.68 13.68 34.41
N PHE A 33 31.45 12.46 34.91
CA PHE A 33 30.94 11.35 34.08
C PHE A 33 29.46 11.51 33.71
N LEU A 34 28.67 12.26 34.48
CA LEU A 34 27.26 12.51 34.18
C LEU A 34 27.05 13.58 33.09
N THR A 35 28.03 14.42 32.80
CA THR A 35 27.89 15.50 31.80
C THR A 35 28.30 15.13 30.38
N VAL A 36 28.90 13.95 30.14
CA VAL A 36 29.36 13.53 28.81
C VAL A 36 28.30 12.69 28.05
N SER A 37 27.21 12.28 28.69
CA SER A 37 26.24 11.36 28.09
C SER A 37 25.10 12.02 27.28
N CYS A 38 25.31 13.19 26.69
CA CYS A 38 24.28 13.80 25.84
C CYS A 38 24.84 14.61 24.67
N GLN A 39 25.76 14.04 23.91
CA GLN A 39 25.87 14.37 22.48
C GLN A 39 25.08 13.32 21.71
N GLY A 40 23.75 13.46 21.76
CA GLY A 40 22.90 12.82 20.78
C GLY A 40 23.30 13.38 19.43
N ILE A 41 23.90 12.54 18.59
CA ILE A 41 24.10 12.86 17.18
C ILE A 41 22.68 13.03 16.64
N GLU A 42 22.25 14.28 16.44
CA GLU A 42 21.03 14.57 15.71
C GLU A 42 21.24 14.06 14.29
N GLU A 43 20.82 12.81 14.03
CA GLU A 43 20.68 12.34 12.66
C GLU A 43 19.81 13.34 11.90
N PRO A 44 20.14 13.66 10.64
CA PRO A 44 19.38 14.64 9.87
C PRO A 44 17.90 14.28 9.92
N PHE A 45 17.12 15.13 10.59
CA PHE A 45 15.73 14.86 10.95
C PHE A 45 14.90 14.74 9.67
N GLY A 46 14.75 13.51 9.17
CA GLY A 46 13.96 13.24 7.99
C GLY A 46 12.47 13.42 8.29
N GLU A 47 11.74 14.02 7.37
CA GLU A 47 10.29 14.22 7.51
C GLU A 47 9.58 12.86 7.44
N LEU A 48 8.74 12.58 8.45
CA LEU A 48 7.89 11.40 8.45
C LEU A 48 6.65 11.66 7.62
N GLU A 49 6.32 10.71 6.78
CA GLU A 49 5.17 10.77 5.89
C GLU A 49 4.43 9.43 5.92
N THR A 50 3.09 9.47 5.81
CA THR A 50 2.25 8.27 5.72
C THR A 50 1.36 8.38 4.50
N PHE A 51 1.31 7.31 3.71
CA PHE A 51 0.43 7.21 2.55
C PHE A 51 0.12 5.76 2.24
N TRP A 52 -0.97 5.56 1.51
CA TRP A 52 -1.31 4.30 0.90
C TRP A 52 -0.56 4.11 -0.42
N VAL A 53 -0.11 2.88 -0.67
CA VAL A 53 0.43 2.42 -1.95
C VAL A 53 -0.64 1.60 -2.65
N TYR A 54 -0.95 1.99 -3.89
CA TYR A 54 -1.90 1.33 -4.76
C TYR A 54 -1.43 -0.07 -5.14
N SER A 55 -2.36 -1.01 -5.32
CA SER A 55 -2.10 -2.44 -5.50
C SER A 55 -1.58 -2.83 -6.88
N TYR A 56 -1.48 -1.88 -7.82
CA TYR A 56 -1.01 -2.13 -9.19
C TYR A 56 -0.01 -1.05 -9.62
N PRO A 57 1.08 -1.40 -10.33
CA PRO A 57 1.99 -0.41 -10.89
C PRO A 57 1.27 0.47 -11.92
N ILE A 58 1.52 1.78 -11.90
CA ILE A 58 0.92 2.74 -12.83
C ILE A 58 1.99 3.38 -13.71
N PRO A 59 1.67 3.85 -14.92
CA PRO A 59 2.63 4.58 -15.73
C PRO A 59 3.04 5.89 -15.03
N CYS A 60 4.34 6.19 -15.01
CA CYS A 60 4.87 7.44 -14.48
C CYS A 60 4.41 8.65 -15.31
N ASP A 61 4.32 8.48 -16.62
CA ASP A 61 3.78 9.46 -17.56
C ASP A 61 2.43 8.98 -18.11
N PRO A 62 1.31 9.65 -17.77
CA PRO A 62 -0.01 9.27 -18.26
C PRO A 62 -0.17 9.45 -19.78
N THR A 63 0.72 10.21 -20.44
CA THR A 63 0.71 10.40 -21.90
C THR A 63 1.40 9.25 -22.65
N GLY A 64 2.05 8.32 -21.93
CA GLY A 64 2.54 7.06 -22.49
C GLY A 64 3.82 7.17 -23.33
N THR A 65 4.56 8.29 -23.24
CA THR A 65 5.80 8.46 -24.02
C THR A 65 6.96 7.61 -23.49
N THR A 66 6.87 7.14 -22.24
CA THR A 66 7.88 6.31 -21.58
C THR A 66 7.24 5.09 -20.92
N GLN A 67 7.92 3.93 -20.99
CA GLN A 67 7.46 2.67 -20.39
C GLN A 67 7.80 2.54 -18.89
N THR A 68 8.14 3.64 -18.22
CA THR A 68 8.52 3.62 -16.80
C THR A 68 7.28 3.48 -15.91
N THR A 69 7.35 2.58 -14.94
CA THR A 69 6.30 2.35 -13.95
C THR A 69 6.63 3.02 -12.63
N CYS A 70 5.61 3.56 -11.99
CA CYS A 70 5.65 4.28 -10.74
C CYS A 70 4.69 3.63 -9.74
N LEU A 71 4.90 3.93 -8.46
CA LEU A 71 3.90 3.64 -7.44
C LEU A 71 2.81 4.72 -7.53
N GLY A 72 1.56 4.28 -7.53
CA GLY A 72 0.42 5.17 -7.27
C GLY A 72 0.22 5.27 -5.77
N ILE A 73 0.15 6.48 -5.24
CA ILE A 73 -0.07 6.71 -3.81
C ILE A 73 -1.27 7.60 -3.54
N SER A 74 -1.86 7.44 -2.36
CA SER A 74 -2.89 8.33 -1.82
C SER A 74 -2.52 8.76 -0.40
N ARG A 75 -2.64 10.06 -0.11
CA ARG A 75 -2.44 10.65 1.23
C ARG A 75 -3.74 10.79 2.01
N SER A 76 -4.85 10.36 1.44
CA SER A 76 -6.14 10.33 2.15
C SER A 76 -6.13 9.27 3.26
N ASP A 77 -6.96 9.48 4.28
CA ASP A 77 -7.11 8.52 5.38
C ASP A 77 -7.62 7.16 4.88
N GLU A 78 -8.62 7.20 3.99
CA GLU A 78 -9.14 6.05 3.24
C GLU A 78 -8.59 6.00 1.82
N PHE A 79 -8.41 4.80 1.30
CA PHE A 79 -7.92 4.62 -0.06
C PHE A 79 -9.01 4.89 -1.12
N ASP A 80 -8.79 5.90 -1.97
CA ASP A 80 -9.62 6.12 -3.17
C ASP A 80 -9.04 5.36 -4.36
N PHE A 81 -9.85 4.46 -4.92
CA PHE A 81 -9.52 3.68 -6.12
C PHE A 81 -9.62 4.49 -7.42
N ASN A 82 -9.97 5.78 -7.35
CA ASN A 82 -9.94 6.64 -8.51
C ASN A 82 -8.51 6.89 -9.01
N TRP A 83 -8.08 6.13 -10.02
CA TRP A 83 -6.70 6.19 -10.53
C TRP A 83 -6.24 7.59 -10.98
N SER A 84 -7.17 8.49 -11.35
CA SER A 84 -6.84 9.84 -11.81
C SER A 84 -6.36 10.77 -10.69
N VAL A 85 -6.68 10.46 -9.43
CA VAL A 85 -6.28 11.25 -8.26
C VAL A 85 -5.02 10.73 -7.59
N LEU A 86 -4.51 9.56 -8.03
CA LEU A 86 -3.29 8.98 -7.49
C LEU A 86 -2.07 9.82 -7.85
N GLU A 87 -1.27 10.14 -6.84
CA GLU A 87 0.04 10.72 -7.04
C GLU A 87 1.03 9.65 -7.47
N ARG A 88 1.95 10.02 -8.37
CA ARG A 88 2.95 9.11 -8.92
C ARG A 88 4.28 9.38 -8.25
N ILE A 89 4.86 8.37 -7.62
CA ILE A 89 6.21 8.44 -7.05
C ILE A 89 7.11 7.36 -7.65
N PRO A 90 8.43 7.57 -7.66
CA PRO A 90 9.38 6.53 -8.06
C PRO A 90 9.16 5.23 -7.29
N PHE A 91 9.45 4.11 -7.94
CA PHE A 91 9.27 2.77 -7.36
C PHE A 91 10.26 2.46 -6.22
N GLU A 92 11.35 3.21 -6.17
CA GLU A 92 12.47 3.00 -5.24
C GLU A 92 12.15 3.64 -3.87
N ILE A 93 11.82 2.80 -2.90
CA ILE A 93 11.77 3.15 -1.48
C ILE A 93 12.67 2.14 -0.74
N GLU A 94 13.70 2.62 -0.05
CA GLU A 94 14.66 1.77 0.66
C GLU A 94 13.93 0.93 1.73
N GLY A 95 14.07 -0.39 1.68
CA GLY A 95 13.45 -1.31 2.62
C GLY A 95 11.98 -1.65 2.32
N PHE A 96 11.37 -1.07 1.28
CA PHE A 96 10.03 -1.43 0.83
C PHE A 96 10.09 -2.40 -0.34
N THR A 97 9.24 -3.43 -0.31
CA THR A 97 9.02 -4.34 -1.43
C THR A 97 7.55 -4.28 -1.81
N PHE A 98 7.29 -3.80 -3.02
CA PHE A 98 5.94 -3.74 -3.57
C PHE A 98 5.33 -5.14 -3.64
N LYS A 99 4.12 -5.29 -3.13
CA LYS A 99 3.33 -6.52 -3.23
C LYS A 99 2.15 -6.30 -4.18
N PRO A 100 2.17 -6.89 -5.39
CA PRO A 100 1.03 -6.82 -6.30
C PRO A 100 -0.25 -7.33 -5.63
N PHE A 101 -1.37 -6.67 -5.93
CA PHE A 101 -2.69 -7.01 -5.40
C PHE A 101 -2.81 -6.85 -3.87
N TYR A 102 -1.99 -5.99 -3.27
CA TYR A 102 -2.15 -5.53 -1.91
C TYR A 102 -2.14 -4.01 -1.85
N LEU A 103 -3.11 -3.41 -1.18
CA LEU A 103 -3.03 -2.02 -0.74
C LEU A 103 -2.21 -1.97 0.53
N GLN A 104 -1.18 -1.13 0.57
CA GLN A 104 -0.27 -1.05 1.71
C GLN A 104 -0.20 0.39 2.22
N LYS A 105 -0.65 0.62 3.46
CA LYS A 105 -0.43 1.90 4.14
C LYS A 105 0.94 1.85 4.78
N ILE A 106 1.84 2.72 4.34
CA ILE A 106 3.24 2.73 4.80
C ILE A 106 3.59 4.05 5.44
N GLN A 107 4.46 3.98 6.45
CA GLN A 107 5.14 5.13 7.01
C GLN A 107 6.57 5.15 6.48
N VAL A 108 6.97 6.27 5.90
CA VAL A 108 8.31 6.47 5.35
C VAL A 108 8.98 7.68 5.98
N GLN A 109 10.30 7.70 5.89
CA GLN A 109 11.13 8.84 6.26
C GLN A 109 11.83 9.37 5.01
N ARG A 110 11.72 10.69 4.79
CA ARG A 110 12.33 11.37 3.64
C ARG A 110 13.57 12.13 4.05
N PHE A 111 14.68 11.83 3.39
CA PHE A 111 15.96 12.49 3.58
C PHE A 111 16.25 13.37 2.36
N ARG A 112 16.57 14.64 2.61
CA ARG A 112 17.08 15.54 1.57
C ARG A 112 18.58 15.66 1.73
N ASN A 113 19.34 15.15 0.77
CA ASN A 113 20.76 15.40 0.74
C ASN A 113 21.02 16.85 0.29
N ILE A 114 21.62 17.67 1.16
CA ILE A 114 21.81 19.11 0.92
C ILE A 114 22.71 19.37 -0.30
N ASN A 115 23.74 18.53 -0.50
CA ASN A 115 24.74 18.71 -1.54
C ASN A 115 24.24 18.31 -2.92
N THR A 116 23.50 17.21 -3.02
CA THR A 116 23.01 16.67 -4.30
C THR A 116 21.56 17.08 -4.61
N LYS A 117 20.85 17.66 -3.64
CA LYS A 117 19.40 17.87 -3.65
C LYS A 117 18.59 16.60 -3.90
N LYS A 118 19.21 15.41 -3.86
CA LYS A 118 18.55 14.13 -4.03
C LYS A 118 17.67 13.84 -2.83
N ILE A 119 16.42 13.47 -3.08
CA ILE A 119 15.50 12.98 -2.07
C ILE A 119 15.64 11.46 -2.04
N THR A 120 15.88 10.91 -0.85
CA THR A 120 15.87 9.47 -0.59
C THR A 120 14.73 9.16 0.35
N THR A 121 13.97 8.11 0.06
CA THR A 121 12.82 7.70 0.87
C THR A 121 13.11 6.32 1.44
N LYS A 122 12.96 6.16 2.76
CA LYS A 122 13.18 4.89 3.45
C LYS A 122 11.90 4.46 4.16
N LEU A 123 11.57 3.18 4.07
CA LEU A 123 10.49 2.59 4.83
C LEU A 123 10.84 2.61 6.33
N VAL A 124 9.94 3.16 7.13
CA VAL A 124 9.99 3.02 8.59
C VAL A 124 9.23 1.76 9.00
N ARG A 125 7.99 1.62 8.53
CA ARG A 125 7.13 0.45 8.78
C ARG A 125 5.91 0.41 7.85
N ILE A 126 5.33 -0.78 7.70
CA ILE A 126 4.00 -0.98 7.12
C ILE A 126 2.98 -0.89 8.25
N LEU A 127 1.99 -0.01 8.11
CA LEU A 127 0.94 0.22 9.11
C LEU A 127 -0.26 -0.69 8.88
N GLU A 128 -0.68 -0.82 7.62
CA GLU A 128 -1.85 -1.59 7.22
C GLU A 128 -1.58 -2.28 5.88
N GLU A 129 -2.14 -3.47 5.68
CA GLU A 129 -2.06 -4.24 4.43
C GLU A 129 -3.43 -4.88 4.16
N GLU A 130 -4.04 -4.55 3.03
CA GLU A 130 -5.34 -5.07 2.59
C GLU A 130 -5.18 -5.80 1.25
N ARG A 131 -5.67 -7.06 1.16
CA ARG A 131 -5.70 -7.80 -0.10
C ARG A 131 -6.69 -7.16 -1.06
N ASP A 132 -6.23 -6.88 -2.27
CA ASP A 132 -7.07 -6.44 -3.38
C ASP A 132 -7.36 -7.63 -4.30
N TYR A 133 -8.61 -8.06 -4.36
CA TYR A 133 -9.03 -9.24 -5.13
C TYR A 133 -9.28 -8.96 -6.61
N TYR A 134 -8.78 -7.83 -7.14
CA TYR A 134 -8.95 -7.47 -8.54
C TYR A 134 -8.31 -8.49 -9.50
N ASP A 135 -7.25 -9.19 -9.06
CA ASP A 135 -6.61 -10.29 -9.79
C ASP A 135 -7.60 -11.40 -10.19
N LEU A 136 -8.70 -11.56 -9.43
CA LEU A 136 -9.73 -12.54 -9.75
C LEU A 136 -10.51 -12.16 -11.01
N LEU A 137 -10.62 -10.87 -11.33
CA LEU A 137 -11.39 -10.36 -12.47
C LEU A 137 -10.53 -10.01 -13.69
N GLU A 138 -9.24 -9.75 -13.51
CA GLU A 138 -8.39 -9.22 -14.59
C GLU A 138 -8.36 -10.09 -15.86
N GLY A 139 -8.29 -9.42 -17.01
CA GLY A 139 -8.15 -10.05 -18.33
C GLY A 139 -9.42 -10.00 -19.19
N ASN A 140 -9.39 -10.76 -20.28
CA ASN A 140 -10.47 -10.84 -21.25
C ASN A 140 -11.34 -12.07 -20.96
N TRP A 141 -12.65 -11.90 -21.04
CA TRP A 141 -13.62 -12.93 -20.70
C TRP A 141 -14.66 -13.04 -21.80
N LYS A 142 -15.07 -14.27 -22.10
CA LYS A 142 -16.23 -14.59 -22.93
C LYS A 142 -17.33 -15.13 -22.03
N VAL A 143 -18.54 -14.59 -22.14
CA VAL A 143 -19.70 -15.15 -21.43
C VAL A 143 -20.14 -16.41 -22.17
N LYS A 144 -20.17 -17.53 -21.45
CA LYS A 144 -20.56 -18.85 -21.95
C LYS A 144 -22.01 -19.17 -21.69
N ARG A 145 -22.50 -18.76 -20.52
CA ARG A 145 -23.87 -18.98 -20.08
C ARG A 145 -24.38 -17.79 -19.29
N TYR A 146 -25.67 -17.47 -19.45
CA TYR A 146 -26.36 -16.44 -18.67
C TYR A 146 -27.82 -16.82 -18.47
N LEU A 147 -28.29 -16.79 -17.22
CA LEU A 147 -29.65 -17.17 -16.81
C LEU A 147 -30.10 -18.54 -17.34
N GLY A 148 -29.19 -19.51 -17.36
CA GLY A 148 -29.46 -20.88 -17.81
C GLY A 148 -29.35 -21.13 -19.31
N GLU A 149 -29.12 -20.09 -20.13
CA GLU A 149 -28.95 -20.22 -21.58
C GLU A 149 -27.49 -20.08 -22.00
N ASP A 150 -27.04 -20.94 -22.90
CA ASP A 150 -25.71 -20.84 -23.52
C ASP A 150 -25.64 -19.65 -24.49
N LEU A 151 -24.46 -19.05 -24.63
CA LEU A 151 -24.19 -17.94 -25.55
C LEU A 151 -23.26 -18.38 -26.70
N PRO A 152 -23.49 -17.90 -27.94
CA PRO A 152 -24.51 -16.94 -28.37
C PRO A 152 -25.94 -17.51 -28.40
N ASN A 153 -26.94 -16.64 -28.26
CA ASN A 153 -28.37 -16.98 -28.32
C ASN A 153 -29.19 -15.81 -28.92
N PRO A 154 -30.52 -15.89 -29.06
CA PRO A 154 -31.32 -14.81 -29.65
C PRO A 154 -31.19 -13.46 -28.93
N SER A 155 -30.98 -13.44 -27.61
CA SER A 155 -30.73 -12.22 -26.85
C SER A 155 -29.29 -11.71 -26.97
N PHE A 156 -28.33 -12.60 -27.26
CA PHE A 156 -26.92 -12.31 -27.44
C PHE A 156 -26.42 -12.92 -28.78
N PRO A 157 -26.87 -12.41 -29.94
CA PRO A 157 -26.63 -13.09 -31.22
C PRO A 157 -25.15 -13.15 -31.61
N LYS A 158 -24.34 -12.21 -31.10
CA LYS A 158 -22.87 -12.18 -31.26
C LYS A 158 -22.13 -12.72 -30.04
N GLY A 159 -22.85 -13.22 -29.03
CA GLY A 159 -22.31 -13.51 -27.70
C GLY A 159 -22.03 -12.25 -26.89
N GLN A 160 -21.26 -12.39 -25.82
CA GLN A 160 -20.83 -11.29 -24.96
C GLN A 160 -19.38 -11.50 -24.51
N SER A 161 -18.61 -10.42 -24.49
CA SER A 161 -17.26 -10.41 -23.95
C SER A 161 -17.05 -9.21 -23.03
N ILE A 162 -16.20 -9.38 -22.02
CA ILE A 162 -15.83 -8.36 -21.05
C ILE A 162 -14.31 -8.30 -20.94
N ASN A 163 -13.72 -7.11 -20.94
CA ASN A 163 -12.30 -6.91 -20.73
C ASN A 163 -12.06 -6.07 -19.46
N PHE A 164 -11.33 -6.62 -18.49
CA PHE A 164 -10.91 -5.91 -17.28
C PHE A 164 -9.48 -5.41 -17.40
N LEU A 165 -9.33 -4.09 -17.36
CA LEU A 165 -8.04 -3.40 -17.39
C LEU A 165 -7.57 -3.14 -15.95
N PRO A 166 -6.52 -3.84 -15.45
CA PRO A 166 -6.16 -3.77 -14.02
C PRO A 166 -5.58 -2.44 -13.57
N GLY A 167 -4.69 -1.83 -14.37
CA GLY A 167 -4.03 -0.58 -13.99
C GLY A 167 -4.98 0.61 -13.72
N ILE A 168 -6.07 0.69 -14.48
CA ILE A 168 -7.08 1.76 -14.37
C ILE A 168 -8.42 1.28 -13.78
N ARG A 169 -8.50 0.00 -13.41
CA ARG A 169 -9.69 -0.69 -12.87
C ARG A 169 -10.97 -0.47 -13.68
N MET A 170 -10.89 -0.64 -15.00
CA MET A 170 -12.02 -0.45 -15.90
C MET A 170 -12.48 -1.78 -16.49
N ALA A 171 -13.77 -2.06 -16.42
CA ALA A 171 -14.43 -3.14 -17.14
C ALA A 171 -15.02 -2.57 -18.45
N LEU A 172 -14.59 -3.10 -19.59
CA LEU A 172 -15.06 -2.73 -20.91
C LEU A 172 -15.95 -3.82 -21.48
N SER A 173 -17.08 -3.43 -22.06
CA SER A 173 -18.04 -4.35 -22.65
C SER A 173 -18.89 -3.63 -23.71
N SER A 174 -19.92 -4.29 -24.22
CA SER A 174 -20.93 -3.71 -25.09
C SER A 174 -22.33 -4.15 -24.67
N ASP A 175 -23.32 -3.29 -24.86
CA ASP A 175 -24.75 -3.64 -24.76
C ASP A 175 -25.30 -4.19 -26.10
N GLY A 176 -24.43 -4.59 -27.02
CA GLY A 176 -24.75 -5.05 -28.37
C GLY A 176 -24.70 -3.94 -29.43
N CYS A 177 -24.77 -2.68 -29.04
CA CYS A 177 -24.75 -1.53 -29.94
C CYS A 177 -23.71 -0.47 -29.51
N ASN A 178 -23.76 -0.06 -28.24
CA ASN A 178 -22.83 0.86 -27.63
C ASN A 178 -21.69 0.13 -26.92
N SER A 179 -20.54 0.79 -26.86
CA SER A 179 -19.45 0.39 -25.98
C SER A 179 -19.72 0.96 -24.58
N ILE A 180 -19.70 0.09 -23.58
CA ILE A 180 -19.91 0.43 -22.18
C ILE A 180 -18.59 0.25 -21.42
N SER A 181 -18.30 1.19 -20.55
CA SER A 181 -17.17 1.15 -19.62
C SER A 181 -17.67 1.40 -18.20
N LEU A 182 -17.16 0.62 -17.25
CA LEU A 182 -17.57 0.63 -15.86
C LEU A 182 -16.33 0.63 -14.99
N GLN A 183 -16.20 1.61 -14.10
CA GLN A 183 -15.13 1.62 -13.11
C GLN A 183 -15.44 0.60 -12.00
N ILE A 184 -14.45 -0.22 -11.64
CA ILE A 184 -14.51 -1.19 -10.55
C ILE A 184 -13.65 -0.66 -9.41
N LYS A 185 -14.27 -0.20 -8.33
CA LYS A 185 -13.53 0.39 -7.21
C LYS A 185 -12.96 -0.70 -6.32
N LYS A 186 -13.80 -1.37 -5.52
CA LYS A 186 -13.36 -2.37 -4.54
C LYS A 186 -13.85 -3.76 -4.92
N VAL A 187 -12.96 -4.76 -4.86
CA VAL A 187 -13.27 -6.18 -5.12
C VAL A 187 -12.96 -6.98 -3.87
N GLY A 188 -13.92 -7.76 -3.41
CA GLY A 188 -13.78 -8.70 -2.31
C GLY A 188 -13.50 -10.12 -2.80
N PRO A 189 -13.35 -11.09 -1.88
CA PRO A 189 -12.96 -12.46 -2.22
C PRO A 189 -13.96 -13.19 -3.13
N ASN A 190 -15.21 -12.76 -3.14
CA ASN A 190 -16.29 -13.41 -3.87
C ASN A 190 -17.34 -12.45 -4.42
N ARG A 191 -17.09 -11.14 -4.46
CA ARG A 191 -18.05 -10.14 -4.97
C ARG A 191 -17.35 -8.82 -5.27
N VAL A 192 -17.82 -8.08 -6.28
CA VAL A 192 -17.46 -6.67 -6.45
C VAL A 192 -18.18 -5.84 -5.40
N ILE A 193 -17.43 -5.18 -4.52
CA ILE A 193 -17.97 -4.45 -3.37
C ILE A 193 -18.49 -3.08 -3.79
N SER A 194 -17.80 -2.40 -4.69
CA SER A 194 -18.22 -1.08 -5.14
C SER A 194 -17.81 -0.79 -6.58
N PHE A 195 -18.67 -0.03 -7.24
CA PHE A 195 -18.52 0.45 -8.61
C PHE A 195 -18.31 1.96 -8.61
N GLY A 196 -17.71 2.47 -9.68
CA GLY A 196 -17.60 3.90 -9.94
C GLY A 196 -18.40 4.29 -11.17
N ASP A 197 -17.86 5.25 -11.91
CA ASP A 197 -18.55 5.85 -13.05
C ASP A 197 -18.81 4.84 -14.17
N VAL A 198 -19.96 5.02 -14.83
CA VAL A 198 -20.32 4.33 -16.07
C VAL A 198 -20.21 5.33 -17.21
N ARG A 199 -19.55 4.94 -18.30
CA ARG A 199 -19.54 5.71 -19.55
C ARG A 199 -19.97 4.81 -20.69
N SER A 200 -20.76 5.38 -21.59
CA SER A 200 -21.29 4.70 -22.78
C SER A 200 -21.06 5.56 -24.00
N THR A 201 -20.85 4.94 -25.16
CA THR A 201 -21.10 5.64 -26.43
C THR A 201 -22.59 5.92 -26.58
N LEU A 202 -22.95 6.90 -27.41
CA LEU A 202 -24.35 7.26 -27.70
C LEU A 202 -24.62 7.13 -29.19
N VAL A 203 -24.49 5.91 -29.71
CA VAL A 203 -24.84 5.58 -31.09
C VAL A 203 -26.33 5.24 -31.17
N ALA A 204 -26.98 5.56 -32.29
CA ALA A 204 -28.37 5.18 -32.53
C ALA A 204 -28.51 3.65 -32.65
N CYS A 205 -29.30 3.05 -31.75
CA CYS A 205 -29.46 1.60 -31.66
C CYS A 205 -30.85 1.15 -32.10
N PRO A 206 -30.97 -0.04 -32.70
CA PRO A 206 -32.26 -0.67 -32.91
C PRO A 206 -32.97 -0.91 -31.56
N PRO A 207 -34.29 -0.66 -31.44
CA PRO A 207 -35.03 -0.80 -30.18
C PRO A 207 -34.96 -2.22 -29.57
N SER A 208 -34.73 -3.23 -30.39
CA SER A 208 -34.71 -4.64 -29.99
C SER A 208 -33.35 -5.11 -29.42
N LEU A 209 -32.34 -4.24 -29.33
CA LEU A 209 -30.95 -4.64 -29.13
C LEU A 209 -30.37 -4.33 -27.75
N LEU A 210 -31.22 -4.16 -26.73
CA LEU A 210 -30.76 -3.86 -25.36
C LEU A 210 -30.26 -5.12 -24.65
N ILE A 211 -28.96 -5.35 -24.70
CA ILE A 211 -28.28 -6.43 -23.99
C ILE A 211 -27.70 -5.90 -22.68
N LYS A 212 -27.69 -6.72 -21.62
CA LYS A 212 -26.96 -6.37 -20.40
C LYS A 212 -25.45 -6.45 -20.63
N PRO A 213 -24.68 -5.34 -20.47
CA PRO A 213 -23.26 -5.34 -20.81
C PRO A 213 -22.39 -6.18 -19.87
N TYR A 214 -22.81 -6.42 -18.63
CA TYR A 214 -22.02 -7.17 -17.65
C TYR A 214 -22.85 -8.29 -16.98
N PRO A 215 -23.18 -9.37 -17.71
CA PRO A 215 -24.07 -10.42 -17.20
C PRO A 215 -23.52 -11.10 -15.94
N GLY A 216 -24.17 -10.90 -14.80
CA GLY A 216 -23.79 -11.51 -13.51
C GLY A 216 -22.79 -10.72 -12.67
N LEU A 217 -22.17 -9.63 -13.16
CA LEU A 217 -21.06 -8.95 -12.46
C LEU A 217 -21.41 -8.41 -11.06
N GLN A 218 -22.70 -8.14 -10.79
CA GLN A 218 -23.21 -7.66 -9.50
C GLN A 218 -23.37 -8.79 -8.46
N GLU A 219 -23.31 -10.04 -8.91
CA GLU A 219 -23.58 -11.23 -8.11
C GLU A 219 -22.32 -11.70 -7.35
N LYS A 220 -22.49 -12.71 -6.50
CA LYS A 220 -21.32 -13.39 -5.92
C LYS A 220 -20.60 -14.14 -7.03
N PHE A 221 -19.29 -14.21 -6.99
CA PHE A 221 -18.51 -14.98 -7.94
C PHE A 221 -17.56 -15.95 -7.26
N LYS A 222 -17.17 -16.98 -8.00
CA LYS A 222 -16.08 -17.89 -7.68
C LYS A 222 -15.22 -18.07 -8.93
N ARG A 223 -13.90 -18.00 -8.76
CA ARG A 223 -12.95 -18.31 -9.83
C ARG A 223 -12.47 -19.76 -9.70
N GLU A 224 -12.57 -20.51 -10.78
CA GLU A 224 -12.13 -21.89 -10.91
C GLU A 224 -11.26 -22.02 -12.16
N GLY A 225 -9.94 -21.83 -11.99
CA GLY A 225 -9.01 -21.76 -13.12
C GLY A 225 -9.36 -20.62 -14.08
N ASN A 226 -9.77 -20.98 -15.29
CA ASN A 226 -10.18 -20.05 -16.35
C ASN A 226 -11.67 -19.73 -16.35
N LEU A 227 -12.43 -20.23 -15.37
CA LEU A 227 -13.85 -19.94 -15.24
C LEU A 227 -14.09 -18.93 -14.13
N LEU A 228 -14.99 -17.99 -14.39
CA LEU A 228 -15.58 -17.10 -13.39
C LEU A 228 -17.08 -17.35 -13.37
N ILE A 229 -17.55 -17.92 -12.26
CA ILE A 229 -18.93 -18.41 -12.12
C ILE A 229 -19.65 -17.50 -11.14
N PHE A 230 -20.74 -16.88 -11.60
CA PHE A 230 -21.57 -15.96 -10.83
C PHE A 230 -22.79 -16.66 -10.28
N HIS A 231 -23.12 -16.38 -9.02
CA HIS A 231 -24.24 -16.97 -8.29
C HIS A 231 -25.04 -15.89 -7.57
N ASN A 232 -26.36 -16.01 -7.65
CA ASN A 232 -27.27 -15.20 -6.85
C ASN A 232 -27.12 -15.52 -5.36
N ASP A 233 -27.79 -14.75 -4.51
CA ASP A 233 -27.72 -14.93 -3.06
C ASP A 233 -28.29 -16.27 -2.56
N LEU A 234 -29.11 -16.96 -3.37
CA LEU A 234 -29.64 -18.30 -3.09
C LEU A 234 -28.71 -19.43 -3.56
N GLY A 235 -27.57 -19.10 -4.16
CA GLY A 235 -26.60 -20.07 -4.71
C GLY A 235 -26.94 -20.59 -6.11
N GLY A 236 -27.99 -20.08 -6.75
CA GLY A 236 -28.31 -20.40 -8.13
C GLY A 236 -27.32 -19.72 -9.08
N GLU A 237 -26.84 -20.45 -10.08
CA GLU A 237 -25.93 -19.91 -11.08
C GLU A 237 -26.64 -18.84 -11.94
N VAL A 238 -25.97 -17.71 -12.15
CA VAL A 238 -26.44 -16.57 -12.93
C VAL A 238 -25.67 -16.44 -14.24
N ALA A 239 -24.35 -16.59 -14.20
CA ALA A 239 -23.52 -16.50 -15.39
C ALA A 239 -22.24 -17.34 -15.26
N VAL A 240 -21.74 -17.82 -16.39
CA VAL A 240 -20.42 -18.47 -16.49
C VAL A 240 -19.60 -17.73 -17.52
N TRP A 241 -18.44 -17.21 -17.10
CA TRP A 241 -17.49 -16.57 -17.98
C TRP A 241 -16.25 -17.45 -18.11
N GLU A 242 -15.68 -17.51 -19.31
CA GLU A 242 -14.45 -18.22 -19.65
C GLU A 242 -13.38 -17.20 -20.05
N LYS A 243 -12.22 -17.28 -19.41
CA LYS A 243 -11.08 -16.41 -19.70
C LYS A 243 -10.54 -16.72 -21.09
N ILE A 244 -10.37 -15.67 -21.90
CA ILE A 244 -9.76 -15.75 -23.22
C ILE A 244 -8.28 -15.50 -23.03
N ASN A 245 -7.46 -16.49 -23.41
CA ASN A 245 -6.00 -16.37 -23.42
C ASN A 245 -5.52 -15.42 -24.52
#